data_AF-A0A6J6F2X4-F1
#
_entry.id   AF-A0A6J6F2X4-F1
#
_cell.length_a   1.000
_cell.length_b   1.000
_cell.length_c   1.000
_cell.angle_alpha   90.00
_cell.angle_beta   90.00
_cell.angle_gamma   90.00
#
_symmetry.space_group_name_H-M   'P 1'
#
loop_
_entity.id
_entity.type
_entity.pdbx_description
1 polymer ?
#
loop_
_entity_poly.entity_id
_entity_poly.type
_entity_poly.pdbx_seq_one_letter_code
_entity_poly.pdbx_strand_id
1 'polypeptide(L)'
;MIIPEVDNLVIKIFCILFGILLVGIGSALYITCGLGTGPRDGLMTGLHYRTGVRVGRVRLGIEVVALTTGAVLGGSLGVGTALFALLIGQSVAISLGVLDRLTSK
;
A
#
# COMPACT_ATOMS: atom_id res chain seq x y z
N MET A 1 5.87 -10.94 -22.40
CA MET A 1 5.02 -10.91 -21.19
C MET A 1 3.58 -11.06 -21.66
N ILE A 2 2.82 -12.06 -21.21
CA ILE A 2 1.47 -12.40 -21.72
C ILE A 2 0.41 -11.46 -21.10
N ILE A 3 0.75 -10.18 -20.92
CA ILE A 3 -0.16 -9.18 -20.40
C ILE A 3 -0.36 -8.19 -21.55
N PRO A 4 -1.59 -8.00 -22.05
CA PRO A 4 -1.84 -7.03 -23.11
C PRO A 4 -1.39 -5.64 -22.64
N GLU A 5 -0.60 -4.96 -23.47
CA GLU A 5 -0.21 -3.58 -23.19
C GLU A 5 -1.46 -2.71 -23.33
N VAL A 6 -1.83 -2.05 -22.24
CA VAL A 6 -2.95 -1.11 -22.21
C VAL A 6 -2.45 0.21 -22.78
N ASP A 7 -2.70 0.47 -24.06
CA ASP A 7 -2.32 1.71 -24.75
C ASP A 7 -3.08 2.93 -24.21
N ASN A 8 -4.29 2.72 -23.68
CA ASN A 8 -5.11 3.81 -23.17
C ASN A 8 -4.69 4.21 -21.74
N LEU A 9 -4.11 5.41 -21.62
CA LEU A 9 -3.64 5.99 -20.35
C LEU A 9 -4.72 6.02 -19.26
N VAL A 10 -5.99 6.27 -19.63
CA VAL A 10 -7.10 6.36 -18.67
C VAL A 10 -7.36 5.00 -18.04
N ILE A 11 -7.41 3.95 -18.85
CA ILE A 11 -7.64 2.57 -18.38
C ILE A 11 -6.46 2.14 -17.50
N LYS A 12 -5.23 2.51 -17.88
CA LYS A 12 -4.03 2.20 -17.12
C LYS A 12 -4.04 2.83 -15.72
N ILE A 13 -4.39 4.11 -15.60
CA ILE A 13 -4.53 4.79 -14.30
C ILE A 13 -5.65 4.16 -13.49
N PHE A 14 -6.79 3.87 -14.10
CA PHE A 14 -7.91 3.22 -13.41
C PHE A 14 -7.51 1.85 -12.84
N CYS A 15 -6.82 1.01 -13.62
CA CYS A 15 -6.30 -0.27 -13.15
C CYS A 15 -5.32 -0.11 -11.98
N ILE A 16 -4.43 0.88 -12.03
CA ILE A 16 -3.48 1.17 -10.93
C ILE A 16 -4.25 1.54 -9.65
N LEU A 17 -5.20 2.48 -9.74
CA LEU A 17 -6.00 2.92 -8.60
C LEU A 17 -6.84 1.77 -8.02
N PHE A 18 -7.47 0.98 -8.88
CA PHE A 18 -8.26 -0.18 -8.48
C PHE A 18 -7.39 -1.25 -7.81
N GLY A 19 -6.19 -1.50 -8.32
CA GLY A 19 -5.23 -2.40 -7.71
C GLY A 19 -4.78 -1.93 -6.32
N ILE A 20 -4.47 -0.63 -6.18
CA ILE A 20 -4.11 -0.03 -4.88
C ILE A 20 -5.24 -0.21 -3.86
N LEU A 21 -6.48 0.04 -4.27
CA LEU A 21 -7.66 -0.12 -3.43
C LEU A 21 -7.81 -1.59 -2.97
N LEU A 22 -7.73 -2.54 -3.89
CA LEU A 22 -7.82 -3.97 -3.59
C LEU A 22 -6.73 -4.43 -2.63
N VAL A 23 -5.48 -3.99 -2.83
CA VAL A 23 -4.38 -4.32 -1.92
C VAL A 23 -4.63 -3.72 -0.54
N GLY A 24 -5.16 -2.48 -0.45
CA GLY A 24 -5.54 -1.85 0.81
C GLY A 24 -6.59 -2.63 1.58
N ILE A 25 -7.67 -3.04 0.91
CA ILE A 25 -8.76 -3.82 1.49
C ILE A 25 -8.27 -5.20 1.93
N GLY A 26 -7.57 -5.92 1.05
CA GLY A 26 -7.02 -7.23 1.37
C GLY A 26 -6.07 -7.18 2.57
N SER A 27 -5.22 -6.15 2.61
CA SER A 27 -4.30 -5.92 3.73
C SER A 27 -5.06 -5.72 5.04
N ALA A 28 -6.06 -4.85 5.03
CA ALA A 28 -6.84 -4.58 6.24
C ALA A 28 -7.60 -5.83 6.72
N LEU A 29 -8.19 -6.60 5.80
CA LEU A 29 -8.93 -7.83 6.15
C LEU A 29 -8.02 -8.85 6.82
N TYR A 30 -6.90 -9.22 6.19
CA TYR A 30 -6.05 -10.27 6.73
C TYR A 30 -5.37 -9.85 8.05
N ILE A 31 -5.00 -8.55 8.17
CA ILE A 31 -4.43 -7.99 9.41
C ILE A 31 -5.45 -8.08 10.54
N THR A 32 -6.70 -7.69 10.28
CA THR A 32 -7.78 -7.71 11.28
C THR A 32 -8.15 -9.14 11.68
N CYS A 33 -8.09 -10.10 10.75
CA CYS A 33 -8.31 -11.52 11.03
C CYS A 33 -7.12 -12.21 11.76
N GLY A 34 -6.03 -11.50 12.04
CA GLY A 34 -4.88 -12.06 12.75
C GLY A 34 -4.13 -13.14 11.97
N LEU A 35 -4.24 -13.18 10.64
CA LEU A 35 -3.62 -14.20 9.77
C LEU A 35 -2.09 -14.06 9.65
N GLY A 36 -1.48 -13.21 10.48
CA GLY A 36 -0.07 -12.87 10.43
C GLY A 36 0.23 -11.80 9.39
N THR A 37 1.08 -10.84 9.74
CA THR A 37 1.50 -9.76 8.83
C THR A 37 2.71 -10.15 8.01
N GLY A 38 2.64 -9.97 6.69
CA GLY A 38 3.82 -10.12 5.82
C GLY A 38 4.95 -9.16 6.23
N PRO A 39 6.22 -9.39 5.86
CA PRO A 39 7.37 -8.64 6.40
C PRO A 39 7.25 -7.12 6.28
N ARG A 40 6.65 -6.65 5.19
CA ARG A 40 6.44 -5.22 4.93
C ARG A 40 5.31 -4.61 5.75
N ASP A 41 4.22 -5.35 5.91
CA ASP A 41 3.07 -4.94 6.73
C ASP A 41 3.38 -5.13 8.22
N GLY A 42 4.23 -6.09 8.58
CA GLY A 42 4.75 -6.32 9.93
C GLY A 42 5.72 -5.24 10.37
N LEU A 43 6.58 -4.75 9.46
CA LEU A 43 7.37 -3.54 9.73
C LEU A 43 6.46 -2.34 9.97
N MET A 44 5.38 -2.23 9.18
CA MET A 44 4.41 -1.14 9.32
C MET A 44 3.65 -1.21 10.65
N THR A 45 3.08 -2.36 11.01
CA THR A 45 2.34 -2.56 12.26
C THR A 45 3.26 -2.51 13.48
N GLY A 46 4.46 -3.08 13.39
CA GLY A 46 5.47 -3.05 14.45
C GLY A 46 5.97 -1.63 14.74
N LEU A 47 6.25 -0.84 13.70
CA LEU A 47 6.65 0.55 13.88
C LEU A 47 5.48 1.40 14.38
N HIS A 48 4.25 1.16 13.90
CA HIS A 48 3.05 1.79 14.45
C HIS A 48 2.90 1.51 15.96
N TYR A 49 3.04 0.25 16.37
CA TYR A 49 2.95 -0.16 17.79
C TYR A 49 4.03 0.48 18.66
N ARG A 50 5.26 0.60 18.15
CA ARG A 50 6.39 1.19 18.88
C ARG A 50 6.38 2.72 18.92
N THR A 51 5.91 3.38 17.87
CA THR A 51 6.03 4.84 17.71
C THR A 51 4.72 5.60 17.89
N GLY A 52 3.57 4.92 17.88
CA GLY A 52 2.24 5.53 17.86
C GLY A 52 1.90 6.27 16.57
N VAL A 53 2.80 6.30 15.58
CA VAL A 53 2.59 6.98 14.30
C VAL A 53 1.57 6.22 13.47
N ARG A 54 0.56 6.90 12.93
CA ARG A 54 -0.49 6.27 12.10
C ARG A 54 0.10 5.36 11.02
N VAL A 55 -0.52 4.19 10.88
CA VAL A 55 -0.20 3.13 9.92
C VAL A 55 0.12 3.67 8.51
N GLY A 56 -0.71 4.59 8.00
CA GLY A 56 -0.52 5.15 6.66
C GLY A 56 0.75 6.00 6.48
N ARG A 57 1.21 6.71 7.53
CA ARG A 57 2.45 7.51 7.49
C ARG A 57 3.68 6.60 7.53
N VAL A 58 3.63 5.56 8.36
CA VAL A 58 4.69 4.54 8.42
C VAL A 58 4.83 3.87 7.05
N ARG A 59 3.71 3.47 6.45
CA ARG A 59 3.72 2.84 5.12
C ARG A 59 4.32 3.75 4.06
N LEU A 60 3.90 5.02 4.03
CA LEU A 60 4.45 5.99 3.08
C LEU A 60 5.96 6.15 3.26
N GLY A 61 6.47 6.19 4.50
CA GLY A 61 7.91 6.22 4.76
C GLY A 61 8.65 5.00 4.19
N ILE A 62 8.12 3.79 4.40
CA ILE A 62 8.70 2.55 3.86
C ILE A 62 8.72 2.59 2.32
N GLU A 63 7.64 3.04 1.68
CA GLU A 63 7.56 3.18 0.22
C GLU A 63 8.58 4.18 -0.30
N VAL A 64 8.70 5.36 0.33
CA VAL A 64 9.64 6.41 -0.09
C VAL A 64 11.09 5.92 0.04
N VAL A 65 11.43 5.22 1.12
CA VAL A 65 12.77 4.62 1.27
C VAL A 65 13.03 3.57 0.19
N ALA A 66 12.04 2.72 -0.10
CA ALA A 66 12.16 1.71 -1.15
C ALA A 66 12.32 2.37 -2.54
N LEU A 67 11.53 3.40 -2.85
CA LEU A 67 11.61 4.14 -4.12
C LEU A 67 12.95 4.84 -4.28
N THR A 68 13.41 5.56 -3.25
CA THR A 68 14.70 6.29 -3.30
C THR A 68 15.87 5.32 -3.43
N THR A 69 15.87 4.22 -2.67
CA THR A 69 16.90 3.18 -2.79
C THR A 69 16.89 2.53 -4.18
N GLY A 70 15.70 2.20 -4.69
CA GLY A 70 15.54 1.66 -6.04
C GLY A 70 16.04 2.62 -7.12
N ALA A 71 15.75 3.92 -6.99
CA ALA A 71 16.21 4.95 -7.92
C ALA A 71 17.74 5.10 -7.92
N VAL A 72 18.35 5.12 -6.73
CA VAL A 72 19.82 5.21 -6.58
C VAL A 72 20.51 3.98 -7.19
N LEU A 73 19.89 2.80 -7.10
CA LEU A 73 20.39 1.56 -7.71
C LEU A 73 20.15 1.47 -9.23
N GLY A 74 19.59 2.52 -9.86
CA GLY A 74 19.31 2.55 -11.30
C GLY A 74 17.96 1.95 -11.72
N GLY A 75 17.04 1.76 -10.78
CA GLY A 75 15.68 1.28 -11.03
C GLY A 75 14.82 2.30 -11.77
N SER A 76 13.98 1.83 -12.69
CA SER A 76 13.02 2.67 -13.41
C SER A 76 11.86 3.08 -12.51
N LEU A 77 11.73 4.38 -12.25
CA LEU A 77 10.60 4.97 -11.55
C LEU A 77 9.50 5.33 -12.56
N GLY A 78 8.44 4.52 -12.59
CA GLY A 78 7.24 4.81 -13.38
C GLY A 78 6.20 5.62 -12.61
N VAL A 79 5.28 6.23 -13.35
CA VAL A 79 4.11 6.94 -12.79
C VAL A 79 3.28 6.01 -11.88
N GLY A 80 3.13 4.74 -12.26
CA GLY A 80 2.42 3.75 -11.43
C GLY A 80 3.10 3.48 -10.10
N THR A 81 4.43 3.44 -10.07
CA THR A 81 5.21 3.22 -8.84
C THR A 81 5.08 4.40 -7.89
N ALA A 82 5.11 5.63 -8.41
CA ALA A 82 4.88 6.85 -7.64
C ALA A 82 3.46 6.90 -7.07
N LEU A 83 2.44 6.61 -7.91
CA LEU A 83 1.04 6.55 -7.48
C LEU A 83 0.84 5.50 -6.39
N PHE A 84 1.42 4.31 -6.55
CA PHE A 84 1.34 3.25 -5.57
C PHE A 84 1.94 3.68 -4.23
N ALA A 85 3.18 4.19 -4.23
CA ALA A 85 3.87 4.60 -3.01
C ALA A 85 3.11 5.68 -2.21
N LEU A 86 2.48 6.64 -2.90
CA LEU A 86 1.74 7.72 -2.27
C LEU A 86 0.37 7.26 -1.73
N LEU A 87 -0.33 6.42 -2.49
CA LEU A 87 -1.73 6.08 -2.21
C LEU A 87 -1.90 4.84 -1.35
N ILE A 88 -0.98 3.86 -1.42
CA ILE A 88 -1.15 2.58 -0.72
C ILE A 88 -1.22 2.75 0.80
N GLY A 89 -0.43 3.66 1.37
CA GLY A 89 -0.47 3.95 2.80
C GLY A 89 -1.81 4.51 3.25
N GLN A 90 -2.41 5.41 2.46
CA GLN A 90 -3.75 5.95 2.76
C GLN A 90 -4.82 4.89 2.56
N SER A 91 -4.74 4.09 1.49
CA SER A 91 -5.69 3.02 1.20
C SER A 91 -5.76 2.01 2.34
N VAL A 92 -4.61 1.51 2.81
CA VAL A 92 -4.53 0.56 3.94
C VAL A 92 -5.07 1.21 5.22
N ALA A 93 -4.71 2.45 5.51
CA ALA A 93 -5.18 3.15 6.71
C ALA A 93 -6.70 3.38 6.71
N ILE A 94 -7.28 3.74 5.55
CA ILE A 94 -8.73 3.89 5.40
C ILE A 94 -9.41 2.54 5.57
N SER A 95 -8.93 1.49 4.89
CA SER A 95 -9.52 0.15 5.00
C SER A 95 -9.47 -0.40 6.42
N LEU A 96 -8.36 -0.21 7.15
CA LEU A 96 -8.25 -0.58 8.56
C LEU A 96 -9.24 0.21 9.42
N GLY A 97 -9.34 1.53 9.23
CA GLY A 97 -10.29 2.36 9.99
C GLY A 97 -11.75 2.05 9.69
N VAL A 98 -12.08 1.63 8.46
CA VAL A 98 -13.42 1.17 8.09
C VAL A 98 -13.74 -0.15 8.78
N LEU A 99 -12.83 -1.14 8.72
CA LEU A 99 -13.03 -2.44 9.37
C LEU A 99 -13.15 -2.33 10.89
N ASP A 100 -12.29 -1.51 11.52
CA ASP A 100 -12.34 -1.26 12.97
C ASP A 100 -13.72 -0.71 13.41
N ARG A 101 -14.29 0.22 12.62
CA ARG A 101 -15.66 0.73 12.86
C ARG A 101 -16.76 -0.32 12.67
N LEU A 102 -16.57 -1.27 11.77
CA LEU A 102 -17.53 -2.35 11.50
C LEU A 102 -17.48 -3.44 12.58
N THR A 103 -16.30 -3.71 13.12
CA THR A 103 -16.08 -4.73 14.17
C THR A 103 -16.34 -4.19 15.57
N SER A 104 -16.23 -2.87 15.82
CA SER A 104 -16.56 -2.24 17.11
C SER A 104 -18.08 -2.05 17.34
N LYS A 105 -18.90 -3.01 16.93
CA LYS A 105 -20.34 -3.08 17.19
C LYS A 105 -20.70 -4.47 17.70
#